data_AF-A0A1H2AIE4-F1
#
_entry.id   AF-A0A1H2AIE4-F1
#
_cell.length_a   1.000
_cell.length_b   1.000
_cell.length_c   1.000
_cell.angle_alpha   90.00
_cell.angle_beta   90.00
_cell.angle_gamma   90.00
#
_symmetry.space_group_name_H-M   'P 1'
#
loop_
_entity.id
_entity.type
_entity.pdbx_description
1 polymer ?
#
loop_
_entity_poly.entity_id
_entity_poly.type
_entity_poly.pdbx_seq_one_letter_code
_entity_poly.pdbx_strand_id
1 'polypeptide(L)'
;MKKLQLIILVMLMATVFTACHRGRHTTIVTESNGVSIKIEYAGAILLNDDKTDIEQLSHNAYINYNNNGDQLYVADDPAGHLFYELNGDKTSVLNGHGKTLLAQAIKIIAKHQYIR
;
A
#
# COMPACT_ATOMS: atom_id res chain seq x y z
N MET A 1 -21.52 16.14 45.10
CA MET A 1 -20.70 16.77 44.05
C MET A 1 -19.45 15.95 43.67
N LYS A 2 -18.70 15.35 44.62
CA LYS A 2 -17.48 14.55 44.33
C LYS A 2 -17.70 13.32 43.43
N LYS A 3 -18.88 12.68 43.51
CA LYS A 3 -19.23 11.50 42.69
C LYS A 3 -19.50 11.85 41.20
N LEU A 4 -19.99 13.06 40.92
CA LEU A 4 -20.27 13.51 39.55
C LEU A 4 -18.97 13.85 38.80
N GLN A 5 -17.98 14.42 39.51
CA GLN A 5 -16.64 14.67 38.96
C GLN A 5 -15.92 13.37 38.60
N LEU A 6 -16.13 12.31 39.39
CA LEU A 6 -15.51 11.00 39.14
C LEU A 6 -16.10 10.30 37.90
N ILE A 7 -17.40 10.47 37.63
CA ILE A 7 -18.07 9.90 36.45
C ILE A 7 -17.59 10.58 35.15
N ILE A 8 -17.43 11.91 35.18
CA ILE A 8 -16.93 12.68 34.03
C ILE A 8 -15.49 12.28 33.68
N LEU A 9 -14.65 12.03 34.70
CA LEU A 9 -13.26 11.62 34.51
C LEU A 9 -13.13 10.25 33.83
N VAL A 10 -13.97 9.28 34.21
CA VAL A 10 -13.98 7.93 33.62
C VAL A 10 -14.48 7.95 32.17
N MET A 11 -15.46 8.82 31.86
CA MET A 11 -16.00 8.95 30.51
C MET A 11 -15.02 9.58 29.52
N LEU A 12 -14.18 10.52 29.98
CA LEU A 12 -13.09 11.12 29.19
C LEU A 12 -11.95 10.14 28.89
N MET A 13 -11.72 9.14 29.76
CA MET A 13 -10.65 8.17 29.59
C MET A 13 -11.01 7.06 28.58
N ALA A 14 -12.31 6.87 28.30
CA ALA A 14 -12.80 5.85 27.36
C ALA A 14 -12.68 6.26 25.87
N THR A 15 -12.45 7.54 25.56
CA THR A 15 -12.40 8.04 24.17
C THR A 15 -11.04 7.86 23.49
N VAL A 16 -10.01 7.37 24.19
CA VAL A 16 -8.64 7.27 23.64
C VAL A 16 -8.41 5.98 22.83
N PHE A 17 -9.36 5.03 22.84
CA PHE A 17 -9.19 3.73 22.17
C PHE A 17 -9.63 3.68 20.70
N THR A 18 -10.13 4.79 20.11
CA THR A 18 -10.59 4.77 18.70
C THR A 18 -9.52 5.13 17.67
N ALA A 19 -8.25 5.24 18.05
CA ALA A 19 -7.15 5.42 17.10
C ALA A 19 -6.61 4.06 16.59
N CYS A 20 -7.48 3.22 16.04
CA CYS A 20 -7.01 2.11 15.21
C CYS A 20 -6.43 2.68 13.91
N HIS A 21 -5.11 2.84 13.86
CA HIS A 21 -4.34 2.90 12.62
C HIS A 21 -4.46 1.54 11.91
N ARG A 22 -5.62 1.22 11.35
CA ARG A 22 -5.71 0.19 10.31
C ARG A 22 -4.90 0.71 9.13
N GLY A 23 -3.89 -0.05 8.71
CA GLY A 23 -3.02 0.30 7.59
C GLY A 23 -3.83 0.87 6.44
N ARG A 24 -3.46 2.05 5.94
CA ARG A 24 -4.21 2.75 4.91
C ARG A 24 -4.21 1.91 3.63
N HIS A 25 -5.33 1.25 3.35
CA HIS A 25 -5.60 0.69 2.05
C HIS A 25 -5.97 1.83 1.09
N THR A 26 -5.33 1.87 -0.07
CA THR A 26 -5.58 2.86 -1.11
C THR A 26 -5.83 2.13 -2.42
N THR A 27 -6.89 2.53 -3.11
CA THR A 27 -7.21 2.07 -4.47
C THR A 27 -7.24 3.29 -5.39
N ILE A 28 -6.49 3.24 -6.48
CA ILE A 28 -6.50 4.25 -7.54
C ILE A 28 -6.93 3.54 -8.82
N VAL A 29 -7.99 4.05 -9.44
CA VAL A 29 -8.49 3.57 -10.73
C VAL A 29 -8.42 4.73 -11.71
N THR A 30 -7.81 4.50 -12.87
CA THR A 30 -7.75 5.47 -13.96
C THR A 30 -8.17 4.76 -15.24
N GLU A 31 -9.18 5.32 -15.90
CA GLU A 31 -9.62 4.87 -17.22
C GLU A 31 -9.45 6.02 -18.21
N SER A 32 -8.69 5.78 -19.28
CA SER A 32 -8.46 6.78 -20.33
C SER A 32 -8.18 6.12 -21.66
N ASN A 33 -8.86 6.56 -22.72
CA ASN A 33 -8.65 6.08 -24.10
C ASN A 33 -8.69 4.55 -24.25
N GLY A 34 -9.57 3.87 -23.51
CA GLY A 34 -9.68 2.40 -23.53
C GLY A 34 -8.61 1.65 -22.73
N VAL A 35 -7.69 2.36 -22.07
CA VAL A 35 -6.73 1.77 -21.12
C VAL A 35 -7.29 1.91 -19.71
N SER A 36 -7.39 0.78 -19.00
CA SER A 36 -7.76 0.74 -17.58
C SER A 36 -6.54 0.40 -16.74
N ILE A 37 -6.22 1.27 -15.79
CA ILE A 37 -5.17 1.08 -14.81
C ILE A 37 -5.82 1.05 -13.43
N LYS A 38 -5.54 -0.02 -12.68
CA LYS A 38 -5.96 -0.18 -11.30
C LYS A 38 -4.73 -0.47 -10.45
N ILE A 39 -4.60 0.25 -9.35
CA ILE A 39 -3.59 -0.02 -8.33
C ILE A 39 -4.23 -0.05 -6.96
N GLU A 40 -3.96 -1.10 -6.21
CA GLU A 40 -4.35 -1.27 -4.81
C GLU A 40 -3.09 -1.45 -3.99
N TYR A 41 -2.97 -0.73 -2.89
CA TYR A 41 -1.83 -0.90 -2.01
C TYR A 41 -2.20 -0.65 -0.55
N ALA A 42 -1.48 -1.30 0.35
CA ALA A 42 -1.64 -1.13 1.79
C ALA A 42 -0.29 -1.17 2.49
N GLY A 43 -0.23 -0.58 3.69
CA GLY A 43 0.99 -0.50 4.50
C GLY A 43 1.91 0.66 4.10
N ALA A 44 3.08 0.72 4.74
CA ALA A 44 4.11 1.69 4.41
C ALA A 44 5.01 1.14 3.31
N ILE A 45 5.22 1.95 2.28
CA ILE A 45 6.02 1.63 1.10
C ILE A 45 7.10 2.71 1.02
N LEU A 46 8.35 2.34 1.28
CA LEU A 46 9.52 3.19 1.08
C LEU A 46 10.04 2.93 -0.34
N LEU A 47 10.12 4.01 -1.11
CA LEU A 47 10.63 3.99 -2.48
C LEU A 47 12.11 4.34 -2.47
N ASN A 48 12.86 3.81 -3.42
CA ASN A 48 14.22 4.27 -3.66
C ASN A 48 14.24 5.75 -4.09
N ASP A 49 15.42 6.38 -4.02
CA ASP A 49 15.60 7.80 -4.37
C ASP A 49 15.07 8.17 -5.76
N ASP A 50 15.23 7.25 -6.73
CA ASP A 50 14.79 7.43 -8.11
C ASP A 50 13.27 7.25 -8.30
N LYS A 51 12.55 6.76 -7.28
CA LYS A 51 11.10 6.45 -7.32
C LYS A 51 10.75 5.51 -8.48
N THR A 52 11.58 4.50 -8.69
CA THR A 52 11.43 3.46 -9.71
C THR A 52 11.33 2.07 -9.13
N ASP A 53 11.71 1.89 -7.88
CA ASP A 53 11.76 0.61 -7.18
C ASP A 53 11.34 0.77 -5.71
N ILE A 54 11.18 -0.37 -5.04
CA ILE A 54 10.84 -0.45 -3.62
C ILE A 54 12.12 -0.66 -2.83
N GLU A 55 12.40 0.23 -1.89
CA GLU A 55 13.48 0.06 -0.93
C GLU A 55 13.04 -0.78 0.27
N GLN A 56 11.82 -0.54 0.76
CA GLN A 56 11.27 -1.28 1.91
C GLN A 56 9.74 -1.36 1.88
N LEU A 57 9.20 -2.51 2.29
CA LEU A 57 7.78 -2.70 2.63
C LEU A 57 7.64 -2.95 4.13
N SER A 58 6.65 -2.33 4.77
CA SER A 58 6.25 -2.71 6.12
C SER A 58 5.61 -4.10 6.13
N HIS A 59 5.57 -4.75 7.29
CA HIS A 59 4.95 -6.06 7.41
C HIS A 59 3.48 -6.09 6.95
N ASN A 60 3.11 -7.07 6.11
CA ASN A 60 1.82 -7.21 5.44
C ASN A 60 1.48 -6.06 4.47
N ALA A 61 2.48 -5.30 4.02
CA ALA A 61 2.28 -4.32 2.96
C ALA A 61 2.25 -5.04 1.61
N TYR A 62 1.45 -4.49 0.70
CA TYR A 62 1.37 -5.02 -0.64
C TYR A 62 1.09 -3.92 -1.66
N ILE A 63 1.42 -4.23 -2.91
CA ILE A 63 1.05 -3.49 -4.11
C ILE A 63 0.43 -4.50 -5.07
N ASN A 64 -0.78 -4.22 -5.54
CA ASN A 64 -1.46 -4.96 -6.59
C ASN A 64 -1.72 -3.99 -7.74
N TYR A 65 -1.04 -4.19 -8.85
CA TYR A 65 -1.11 -3.36 -10.04
C TYR A 65 -1.70 -4.16 -11.20
N ASN A 66 -2.70 -3.60 -11.86
CA ASN A 66 -3.30 -4.14 -13.07
C ASN A 66 -3.31 -3.04 -14.15
N ASN A 67 -2.67 -3.30 -15.28
CA ASN A 67 -2.68 -2.46 -16.46
C ASN A 67 -3.22 -3.25 -17.63
N ASN A 68 -4.49 -3.01 -17.99
CA ASN A 68 -5.14 -3.61 -19.15
C ASN A 68 -5.00 -5.15 -19.21
N GLY A 69 -5.03 -5.83 -18.06
CA GLY A 69 -4.88 -7.28 -17.95
C GLY A 69 -3.50 -7.75 -17.51
N ASP A 70 -2.45 -6.95 -17.67
CA ASP A 70 -1.12 -7.25 -17.11
C ASP A 70 -1.12 -6.98 -15.61
N GLN A 71 -0.84 -8.01 -14.82
CA GLN A 71 -0.90 -7.98 -13.37
C GLN A 71 0.49 -8.13 -12.74
N LEU A 72 0.75 -7.27 -11.76
CA LEU A 72 1.89 -7.36 -10.87
C LEU A 72 1.40 -7.24 -9.43
N TYR A 73 1.68 -8.25 -8.63
CA TYR A 73 1.53 -8.19 -7.18
C TYR A 73 2.90 -8.24 -6.51
N VAL A 74 3.08 -7.41 -5.48
CA VAL A 74 4.30 -7.31 -4.67
C VAL A 74 3.91 -7.31 -3.21
N ALA A 75 4.55 -8.14 -2.40
CA ALA A 75 4.39 -8.13 -0.95
C ALA A 75 5.64 -8.67 -0.24
N ASP A 76 5.68 -8.54 1.08
CA ASP A 76 6.64 -9.22 1.93
C ASP A 76 6.20 -10.67 2.21
N ASP A 77 7.16 -11.59 2.24
CA ASP A 77 6.97 -12.92 2.80
C ASP A 77 7.05 -12.87 4.34
N PRO A 78 6.70 -13.96 5.05
CA PRO A 78 6.78 -13.98 6.51
C PRO A 78 8.19 -13.75 7.10
N ALA A 79 9.24 -13.86 6.29
CA ALA A 79 10.62 -13.57 6.67
C ALA A 79 11.03 -12.11 6.36
N GLY A 80 10.14 -11.31 5.76
CA GLY A 80 10.37 -9.92 5.38
C GLY A 80 11.06 -9.74 4.02
N HIS A 81 11.18 -10.79 3.21
CA HIS A 81 11.71 -10.69 1.85
C HIS A 81 10.61 -10.32 0.86
N LEU A 82 10.93 -9.51 -0.14
CA LEU A 82 9.99 -9.20 -1.21
C LEU A 82 9.77 -10.42 -2.10
N PHE A 83 8.51 -10.72 -2.38
CA PHE A 83 8.14 -11.62 -3.48
C PHE A 83 7.25 -10.88 -4.48
N TYR A 84 7.27 -11.40 -5.70
CA TYR A 84 6.50 -10.88 -6.81
C TYR A 84 5.59 -11.95 -7.37
N GLU A 85 4.46 -11.54 -7.92
CA GLU A 85 3.60 -12.40 -8.71
C GLU A 85 3.23 -11.65 -9.99
N LEU A 86 3.61 -12.23 -11.13
CA LEU A 86 3.36 -11.67 -12.46
C LEU A 86 2.28 -12.52 -13.13
N ASN A 87 1.12 -11.95 -13.42
CA ASN A 87 0.00 -12.66 -14.05
C ASN A 87 -0.37 -13.99 -13.36
N GLY A 88 -0.25 -14.06 -12.03
CA GLY A 88 -0.50 -15.26 -11.23
C GLY A 88 0.73 -16.14 -10.95
N ASP A 89 1.85 -15.91 -11.63
CA ASP A 89 3.07 -16.68 -11.45
C ASP A 89 4.01 -16.03 -10.44
N LYS A 90 4.24 -16.71 -9.31
CA LYS A 90 5.16 -16.25 -8.27
C LYS A 90 6.62 -16.34 -8.70
N THR A 91 7.37 -15.28 -8.46
CA THR A 91 8.80 -15.18 -8.74
C THR A 91 9.52 -14.33 -7.70
N SER A 92 10.78 -14.66 -7.43
CA SER A 92 11.68 -13.81 -6.62
C SER A 92 12.41 -12.76 -7.44
N VAL A 93 12.39 -12.87 -8.77
CA VAL A 93 13.09 -11.97 -9.69
C VAL A 93 12.16 -11.51 -10.81
N LEU A 94 12.05 -10.20 -10.98
CA LEU A 94 11.31 -9.62 -12.09
C LEU A 94 12.13 -9.65 -13.39
N ASN A 95 11.49 -10.11 -14.46
CA ASN A 95 11.98 -9.93 -15.82
C ASN A 95 11.81 -8.47 -16.29
N GLY A 96 12.27 -8.12 -17.50
CA GLY A 96 12.20 -6.74 -18.00
C GLY A 96 10.78 -6.17 -18.07
N HIS A 97 9.80 -7.00 -18.41
CA HIS A 97 8.39 -6.62 -18.42
C HIS A 97 7.87 -6.34 -17.00
N GLY A 98 8.12 -7.24 -16.05
CA GLY A 98 7.75 -7.07 -14.65
C GLY A 98 8.38 -5.84 -14.00
N LYS A 99 9.66 -5.55 -14.29
CA LYS A 99 10.32 -4.30 -13.85
C LYS A 99 9.64 -3.05 -14.42
N THR A 100 9.14 -3.13 -15.66
CA THR A 100 8.39 -2.03 -16.28
C THR A 100 7.05 -1.80 -15.58
N LEU A 101 6.32 -2.87 -15.27
CA LEU A 101 5.06 -2.78 -14.51
C LEU A 101 5.31 -2.20 -13.10
N LEU A 102 6.37 -2.64 -12.42
CA LEU A 102 6.74 -2.14 -11.10
C LEU A 102 7.02 -0.63 -11.17
N ALA A 103 7.90 -0.20 -12.07
CA ALA A 103 8.23 1.21 -12.22
C ALA A 103 7.00 2.08 -12.55
N GLN A 104 6.03 1.57 -13.31
CA GLN A 104 4.76 2.25 -13.55
C GLN A 104 3.93 2.39 -12.27
N ALA A 105 3.76 1.29 -11.52
CA ALA A 105 3.03 1.28 -10.26
C ALA A 105 3.65 2.27 -9.25
N ILE A 106 4.97 2.25 -9.10
CA ILE A 106 5.71 3.14 -8.19
C ILE A 106 5.55 4.61 -8.58
N LYS A 107 5.61 4.96 -9.87
CA LYS A 107 5.36 6.33 -10.32
C LYS A 107 3.96 6.83 -9.95
N ILE A 108 2.95 5.97 -10.06
CA ILE A 108 1.57 6.32 -9.69
C ILE A 108 1.46 6.51 -8.16
N ILE A 109 2.02 5.60 -7.37
CA ILE A 109 2.06 5.71 -5.91
C ILE A 109 2.79 6.98 -5.48
N ALA A 110 3.95 7.25 -6.04
CA ALA A 110 4.77 8.43 -5.72
C ALA A 110 4.01 9.73 -6.03
N LYS A 111 3.33 9.80 -7.18
CA LYS A 111 2.48 10.95 -7.54
C LYS A 111 1.34 11.11 -6.55
N HIS A 112 0.70 10.03 -6.13
CA HIS A 112 -0.41 10.06 -5.19
C HIS A 112 0.04 10.45 -3.76
N GLN A 113 1.20 9.97 -3.31
CA GLN A 113 1.79 10.34 -2.02
C GLN A 113 2.18 11.81 -1.96
N TYR A 114 2.68 12.40 -3.06
CA TYR A 114 3.08 13.82 -3.11
C TYR A 114 1.88 14.80 -3.07
N ILE A 115 0.69 14.35 -3.45
CA ILE A 115 -0.52 15.21 -3.49
C ILE A 115 -1.23 15.26 -2.12
N ARG A 116 -0.83 14.43 -1.14
CA ARG A 116 -1.35 14.43 0.24
C ARG A 116 -0.45 15.18 1.21
#